data_AF-A0A1V8S8G6-F1
#
_entry.id   AF-A0A1V8S8G6-F1
#
_cell.length_a   1.000
_cell.length_b   1.000
_cell.length_c   1.000
_cell.angle_alpha   90.00
_cell.angle_beta   90.00
_cell.angle_gamma   90.00
#
_symmetry.space_group_name_H-M   'P 1'
#
loop_
_entity.id
_entity.type
_entity.pdbx_description
1 polymer ?
#
loop_
_entity_poly.entity_id
_entity_poly.type
_entity_poly.pdbx_seq_one_letter_code
_entity_poly.pdbx_strand_id
1 'polypeptide(L)'
;MVAVVIILLVSCCFSEVATASRQLWSFARDRGFPGSEWLEHVQPGWNIPLRAVIVSFFVVALLSLINIGSTTALRSISSLGAVAILSSYLVTISTLIWRRLYGAPLPPRRWSLGKYGLAINIVAVCFVLPMFVFAFFPLAKAVTRETLNYACVMFVGVLAIAIVYYLVKGRYVYDGPVALIKRDE
;
A
#
# COMPACT_ATOMS: atom_id res chain seq x y z
N MET A 1 -8.84 -7.38 31.26
CA MET A 1 -8.84 -7.88 29.86
C MET A 1 -9.11 -6.76 28.85
N VAL A 2 -10.18 -5.96 29.01
CA VAL A 2 -10.52 -4.86 28.06
C VAL A 2 -9.44 -3.78 27.95
N ALA A 3 -8.82 -3.38 29.07
CA ALA A 3 -7.76 -2.37 29.07
C ALA A 3 -6.55 -2.75 28.20
N VAL A 4 -6.16 -4.04 28.18
CA VAL A 4 -5.07 -4.53 27.34
C VAL A 4 -5.42 -4.39 25.86
N VAL A 5 -6.65 -4.73 25.48
CA VAL A 5 -7.11 -4.58 24.09
C VAL A 5 -7.11 -3.11 23.67
N ILE A 6 -7.55 -2.20 24.54
CA ILE A 6 -7.55 -0.75 24.25
C ILE A 6 -6.12 -0.25 24.02
N ILE A 7 -5.17 -0.62 24.90
CA ILE A 7 -3.77 -0.22 24.75
C ILE A 7 -3.20 -0.71 23.41
N LEU A 8 -3.42 -1.98 23.07
CA LEU A 8 -2.92 -2.56 21.81
C LEU A 8 -3.52 -1.88 20.58
N LEU A 9 -4.83 -1.59 20.59
CA LEU A 9 -5.48 -0.92 19.47
C LEU A 9 -4.96 0.51 19.29
N VAL A 10 -4.79 1.26 20.38
CA VAL A 10 -4.24 2.62 20.32
C VAL A 10 -2.80 2.60 19.79
N SER A 11 -1.95 1.70 20.28
CA SER A 11 -0.58 1.55 19.78
C SER A 11 -0.52 1.16 18.30
N CYS A 12 -1.43 0.29 17.85
CA CYS A 12 -1.58 -0.08 16.45
C CYS A 12 -1.93 1.14 15.59
N CYS A 13 -2.94 1.93 15.99
CA CYS A 13 -3.35 3.15 15.28
C CYS A 13 -2.19 4.14 15.09
N PHE A 14 -1.38 4.38 16.13
CA PHE A 14 -0.21 5.25 16.02
C PHE A 14 0.83 4.72 15.04
N SER A 15 1.05 3.40 15.05
CA SER A 15 2.03 2.74 14.18
C SER A 15 1.60 2.79 12.70
N GLU A 16 0.32 2.61 12.43
CA GLU A 16 -0.25 2.71 11.08
C GLU A 16 -0.18 4.14 10.53
N VAL A 17 -0.57 5.15 11.32
CA VAL A 17 -0.47 6.57 10.89
C VAL A 17 0.99 6.99 10.66
N ALA A 18 1.91 6.53 11.50
CA ALA A 18 3.33 6.78 11.32
C ALA A 18 3.88 6.09 10.04
N THR A 19 3.41 4.88 9.73
CA THR A 19 3.82 4.15 8.53
C THR A 19 3.25 4.79 7.27
N ALA A 20 1.95 5.09 7.24
CA ALA A 20 1.26 5.72 6.12
C ALA A 20 1.86 7.09 5.78
N SER A 21 2.15 7.91 6.79
CA SER A 21 2.74 9.24 6.57
C SER A 21 4.16 9.16 5.99
N ARG A 22 4.97 8.18 6.40
CA ARG A 22 6.29 7.92 5.83
C ARG A 22 6.24 7.41 4.40
N GLN A 23 5.29 6.52 4.09
CA GLN A 23 5.05 6.04 2.72
C GLN A 23 4.63 7.20 1.82
N LEU A 24 3.67 8.02 2.26
CA LEU A 24 3.21 9.21 1.53
C LEU A 24 4.37 10.19 1.30
N TRP A 25 5.16 10.47 2.33
CA TRP A 25 6.33 11.35 2.23
C TRP A 25 7.38 10.79 1.25
N SER A 26 7.71 9.49 1.32
CA SER A 26 8.67 8.89 0.39
C SER A 26 8.20 8.97 -1.06
N PHE A 27 6.91 8.80 -1.30
CA PHE A 27 6.34 8.90 -2.64
C PHE A 27 6.25 10.35 -3.12
N ALA A 28 6.02 11.31 -2.21
CA ALA A 28 6.08 12.74 -2.49
C ALA A 28 7.50 13.20 -2.84
N ARG A 29 8.53 12.73 -2.11
CA ARG A 29 9.94 13.02 -2.40
C ARG A 29 10.36 12.58 -3.80
N ASP A 30 9.83 11.45 -4.25
CA ASP A 30 10.07 10.93 -5.61
C ASP A 30 9.13 11.58 -6.65
N ARG A 31 8.44 12.67 -6.28
CA ARG A 31 7.44 13.42 -7.07
C ARG A 31 6.29 12.58 -7.64
N GLY A 32 5.99 11.45 -6.98
CA GLY A 32 4.97 10.50 -7.38
C GLY A 32 3.55 10.88 -6.98
N PHE A 33 3.35 11.85 -6.08
CA PHE A 33 2.03 12.22 -5.55
C PHE A 33 1.62 13.66 -5.92
N PRO A 34 0.34 13.96 -6.15
CA PRO A 34 -0.10 15.35 -6.36
C PRO A 34 0.21 16.22 -5.14
N GLY A 35 0.78 17.41 -5.36
CA GLY A 35 1.25 18.27 -4.26
C GLY A 35 2.52 17.76 -3.59
N SER A 36 3.33 16.97 -4.30
CA SER A 36 4.61 16.42 -3.84
C SER A 36 5.51 17.44 -3.15
N GLU A 37 5.70 18.62 -3.73
CA GLU A 37 6.57 19.68 -3.17
C GLU A 37 6.12 20.17 -1.79
N TRP A 38 4.81 20.18 -1.54
CA TRP A 38 4.29 20.54 -0.23
C TRP A 38 4.42 19.39 0.76
N LEU A 39 4.17 18.15 0.32
CA LEU A 39 4.20 16.95 1.16
C LEU A 39 5.60 16.45 1.50
N GLU A 40 6.58 16.67 0.63
CA GLU A 40 7.98 16.26 0.84
C GLU A 40 8.71 17.13 1.87
N HIS A 41 8.19 18.32 2.16
CA HIS A 41 8.85 19.28 3.03
C HIS A 41 8.92 18.80 4.49
N VAL A 42 10.14 18.72 5.01
CA VAL A 42 10.43 18.45 6.43
C VAL A 42 11.12 19.68 7.03
N GLN A 43 10.60 20.17 8.16
CA GLN A 43 11.17 21.36 8.82
C GLN A 43 12.55 21.04 9.42
N PRO A 44 13.53 21.95 9.29
CA PRO A 44 14.82 21.80 9.95
C PRO A 44 14.66 21.62 11.46
N GLY A 45 15.28 20.57 12.03
CA GLY A 45 15.18 20.21 13.45
C GLY A 45 14.10 19.18 13.77
N TRP A 46 13.21 18.84 12.83
CA TRP A 46 12.19 17.81 13.01
C TRP A 46 12.53 16.59 12.16
N ASN A 47 12.52 15.39 12.75
CA ASN A 47 12.74 14.12 12.03
C ASN A 47 11.44 13.50 11.51
N ILE A 48 10.35 14.28 11.45
CA ILE A 48 9.00 13.81 11.11
C ILE A 48 8.39 14.67 10.00
N PRO A 49 7.81 14.05 8.95
CA PRO A 49 7.14 14.77 7.87
C PRO A 49 5.74 15.23 8.33
N LEU A 50 5.68 16.31 9.11
CA LEU A 50 4.44 16.78 9.77
C LEU A 50 3.27 16.97 8.79
N ARG A 51 3.55 17.51 7.58
CA ARG A 51 2.51 17.72 6.56
C ARG A 51 1.90 16.40 6.09
N ALA A 52 2.71 15.38 5.84
CA ALA A 52 2.23 14.05 5.48
C ALA A 52 1.47 13.36 6.63
N VAL A 53 1.88 13.60 7.89
CA VAL A 53 1.16 13.12 9.08
C VAL A 53 -0.24 13.72 9.16
N ILE A 54 -0.36 15.05 9.02
CA ILE A 54 -1.65 15.76 9.06
C ILE A 54 -2.58 15.25 7.97
N VAL A 55 -2.10 15.11 6.73
CA VAL A 55 -2.92 14.58 5.63
C VAL A 55 -3.37 13.15 5.90
N SER A 56 -2.46 12.28 6.35
CA SER A 56 -2.79 10.88 6.65
C SER A 56 -3.85 10.79 7.76
N PHE A 57 -3.68 11.56 8.83
CA PHE A 57 -4.63 11.62 9.94
C PHE A 57 -6.00 12.15 9.49
N PHE A 58 -6.02 13.22 8.68
CA PHE A 58 -7.23 13.81 8.16
C PHE A 58 -8.02 12.83 7.28
N VAL A 59 -7.33 12.11 6.38
CA VAL A 59 -7.97 11.07 5.54
C VAL A 59 -8.56 9.94 6.39
N VAL A 60 -7.82 9.45 7.40
CA VAL A 60 -8.31 8.40 8.30
C VAL A 60 -9.52 8.89 9.12
N ALA A 61 -9.51 10.15 9.57
CA ALA A 61 -10.65 10.75 10.27
C ALA A 61 -11.89 10.82 9.38
N LEU A 62 -11.74 11.23 8.11
CA LEU A 62 -12.84 11.24 7.13
C LEU A 62 -13.37 9.84 6.84
N LEU A 63 -12.49 8.85 6.67
CA LEU A 63 -12.90 7.45 6.48
C LEU A 63 -13.64 6.90 7.71
N SER A 64 -13.28 7.36 8.91
CA SER A 64 -13.95 6.97 10.16
C SER A 64 -15.38 7.52 10.25
N LEU A 65 -15.66 8.70 9.68
CA LEU A 65 -17.01 9.29 9.64
C LEU A 65 -18.00 8.46 8.81
N ILE A 66 -17.51 7.64 7.86
CA ILE A 66 -18.36 6.72 7.06
C ILE A 66 -19.14 5.75 7.96
N ASN A 67 -18.59 5.42 9.14
CA ASN A 67 -19.25 4.54 10.12
C ASN A 67 -20.64 5.06 10.52
N ILE A 68 -20.84 6.38 10.56
CA ILE A 68 -22.12 7.02 10.94
C ILE A 68 -23.20 6.72 9.89
N GLY A 69 -22.82 6.64 8.61
CA GLY A 69 -23.77 6.45 7.50
C GLY A 69 -24.01 5.00 7.12
N SER A 70 -22.99 4.14 7.12
CA SER A 70 -23.13 2.74 6.72
C SER A 70 -22.03 1.83 7.26
N THR A 71 -22.44 0.80 8.02
CA THR A 71 -21.53 -0.26 8.47
C THR A 71 -21.11 -1.20 7.32
N THR A 72 -21.94 -1.33 6.28
CA THR A 72 -21.60 -2.07 5.04
C THR A 72 -20.47 -1.40 4.28
N ALA A 73 -20.48 -0.06 4.17
CA ALA A 73 -19.41 0.69 3.52
C ALA A 73 -18.08 0.49 4.27
N LEU A 74 -18.09 0.56 5.61
CA LEU A 74 -16.89 0.32 6.41
C LEU A 74 -16.34 -1.10 6.22
N ARG A 75 -17.20 -2.13 6.25
CA ARG A 75 -16.78 -3.53 6.00
C ARG A 75 -16.13 -3.70 4.63
N SER A 76 -16.66 -3.01 3.61
CA SER A 76 -16.10 -3.02 2.26
C SER A 76 -14.71 -2.37 2.22
N ILE A 77 -14.51 -1.25 2.93
CA ILE A 77 -13.21 -0.59 3.04
C ILE A 77 -12.20 -1.48 3.77
N SER A 78 -12.59 -2.15 4.85
CA SER A 78 -11.70 -3.10 5.55
C SER A 78 -11.29 -4.26 4.63
N SER A 79 -12.22 -4.78 3.82
CA SER A 79 -11.90 -5.82 2.83
C SER A 79 -10.97 -5.29 1.74
N LEU A 80 -11.16 -4.06 1.27
CA LEU A 80 -10.26 -3.40 0.34
C LEU A 80 -8.83 -3.29 0.89
N GLY A 81 -8.67 -2.99 2.18
CA GLY A 81 -7.36 -2.96 2.83
C GLY A 81 -6.63 -4.31 2.77
N ALA A 82 -7.35 -5.41 3.04
CA ALA A 82 -6.79 -6.77 2.91
C ALA A 82 -6.36 -7.09 1.47
N VAL A 83 -7.22 -6.76 0.49
CA VAL A 83 -6.92 -6.92 -0.94
C VAL A 83 -5.69 -6.10 -1.33
N ALA A 84 -5.60 -4.85 -0.88
CA ALA A 84 -4.48 -3.96 -1.18
C ALA A 84 -3.14 -4.54 -0.66
N ILE A 85 -3.11 -5.08 0.56
CA ILE A 85 -1.93 -5.74 1.13
C ILE A 85 -1.54 -6.98 0.29
N LEU A 86 -2.50 -7.85 -0.03
CA LEU A 86 -2.23 -9.04 -0.85
C LEU A 86 -1.71 -8.66 -2.24
N SER A 87 -2.26 -7.59 -2.84
CA SER A 87 -1.79 -7.08 -4.13
C SER A 87 -0.34 -6.56 -4.05
N SER A 88 0.02 -5.88 -2.96
CA SER A 88 1.38 -5.38 -2.73
C SER A 88 2.39 -6.53 -2.64
N TYR A 89 2.03 -7.60 -1.95
CA TYR A 89 2.84 -8.82 -1.89
C TYR A 89 2.97 -9.49 -3.26
N LEU A 90 1.89 -9.62 -4.01
CA LEU A 90 1.94 -10.19 -5.37
C LEU A 90 2.86 -9.37 -6.28
N VAL A 91 2.73 -8.04 -6.29
CA VAL A 91 3.58 -7.16 -7.12
C VAL A 91 5.05 -7.28 -6.70
N THR A 92 5.35 -7.26 -5.40
CA THR A 92 6.72 -7.32 -4.90
C THR A 92 7.38 -8.67 -5.19
N ILE A 93 6.68 -9.78 -4.95
CA ILE A 93 7.25 -11.11 -5.18
C ILE A 93 7.37 -11.37 -6.69
N SER A 94 6.39 -10.96 -7.48
CA SER A 94 6.41 -11.14 -8.94
C SER A 94 7.53 -10.33 -9.60
N THR A 95 7.76 -9.08 -9.19
CA THR A 95 8.89 -8.27 -9.68
C THR A 95 10.24 -8.88 -9.30
N LEU A 96 10.35 -9.49 -8.13
CA LEU A 96 11.55 -10.23 -7.72
C LEU A 96 11.79 -11.50 -8.54
N ILE A 97 10.73 -12.26 -8.85
CA ILE A 97 10.80 -13.43 -9.75
C ILE A 97 11.22 -12.98 -11.15
N TRP A 98 10.55 -11.95 -11.70
CA TRP A 98 10.85 -11.40 -13.01
C TRP A 98 12.33 -10.99 -13.11
N ARG A 99 12.84 -10.24 -12.12
CA ARG A 99 14.24 -9.81 -12.09
C ARG A 99 15.23 -10.96 -11.96
N ARG A 100 14.85 -12.07 -11.32
CA ARG A 100 15.70 -13.28 -11.24
C ARG A 100 15.72 -14.10 -12.53
N LEU A 101 14.64 -14.08 -13.32
CA LEU A 101 14.52 -14.85 -14.56
C LEU A 101 15.05 -14.10 -15.79
N TYR A 102 14.77 -12.79 -15.87
CA TYR A 102 14.99 -12.00 -17.10
C TYR A 102 15.82 -10.72 -16.87
N GLY A 103 16.16 -10.39 -15.61
CA GLY A 103 16.78 -9.12 -15.26
C GLY A 103 18.27 -9.21 -14.95
N ALA A 104 18.89 -8.03 -14.80
CA ALA A 104 20.22 -7.88 -14.25
C ALA A 104 20.32 -8.45 -12.81
N PRO A 105 21.50 -8.92 -12.39
CA PRO A 105 21.69 -9.49 -11.06
C PRO A 105 21.16 -8.55 -9.96
N LEU A 106 20.58 -9.16 -8.94
CA LEU A 106 20.09 -8.42 -7.78
C LEU A 106 21.28 -7.70 -7.10
N PRO A 107 21.06 -6.49 -6.55
CA PRO A 107 22.11 -5.75 -5.85
C PRO A 107 22.71 -6.58 -4.69
N PRO A 108 23.94 -6.26 -4.26
CA PRO A 108 24.62 -6.99 -3.18
C PRO A 108 23.74 -7.03 -1.93
N ARG A 109 23.55 -8.23 -1.37
CA ARG A 109 22.67 -8.48 -0.22
C ARG A 109 23.44 -9.12 0.91
N ARG A 110 23.23 -8.63 2.14
CA ARG A 110 23.84 -9.20 3.37
C ARG A 110 23.38 -10.65 3.61
N TRP A 111 22.15 -10.98 3.21
CA TRP A 111 21.58 -12.31 3.39
C TRP A 111 20.94 -12.84 2.11
N SER A 112 21.20 -14.11 1.80
CA SER A 112 20.89 -14.72 0.52
C SER A 112 20.46 -16.17 0.67
N LEU A 113 19.19 -16.47 0.37
CA LEU A 113 18.69 -17.85 0.18
C LEU A 113 19.25 -18.53 -1.08
N GLY A 114 20.16 -17.88 -1.82
CA GLY A 114 20.75 -18.39 -3.05
C GLY A 114 19.71 -18.87 -4.06
N LYS A 115 19.87 -20.12 -4.51
CA LYS A 115 19.01 -20.85 -5.46
C LYS A 115 17.61 -21.15 -4.92
N TYR A 116 17.45 -21.34 -3.62
CA TYR A 116 16.14 -21.65 -3.01
C TYR A 116 15.20 -20.44 -3.03
N GLY A 117 15.74 -19.23 -3.16
CA GLY A 117 14.92 -18.01 -3.21
C GLY A 117 13.91 -17.99 -4.36
N LEU A 118 14.24 -18.58 -5.52
CA LEU A 118 13.28 -18.61 -6.64
C LEU A 118 12.11 -19.54 -6.35
N ALA A 119 12.39 -20.76 -5.87
CA ALA A 119 11.35 -21.74 -5.53
C ALA A 119 10.41 -21.22 -4.44
N ILE A 120 10.97 -20.61 -3.39
CA ILE A 120 10.19 -20.01 -2.29
C ILE A 120 9.28 -18.89 -2.81
N ASN A 121 9.81 -18.01 -3.67
CA ASN A 121 9.01 -16.94 -4.25
C ASN A 121 7.86 -17.48 -5.12
N ILE A 122 8.10 -18.52 -5.91
CA ILE A 122 7.06 -19.15 -6.74
C ILE A 122 5.97 -19.75 -5.84
N VAL A 123 6.35 -20.51 -4.81
CA VAL A 123 5.40 -21.09 -3.84
C VAL A 123 4.60 -19.98 -3.14
N ALA A 124 5.24 -18.87 -2.77
CA ALA A 124 4.58 -17.72 -2.17
C ALA A 124 3.56 -17.09 -3.11
N VAL A 125 3.86 -16.90 -4.40
CA VAL A 125 2.89 -16.42 -5.39
C VAL A 125 1.74 -17.40 -5.55
N CYS A 126 2.02 -18.70 -5.68
CA CYS A 126 0.99 -19.73 -5.79
C CYS A 126 0.07 -19.79 -4.57
N PHE A 127 0.55 -19.38 -3.39
CA PHE A 127 -0.24 -19.31 -2.16
C PHE A 127 -1.04 -18.00 -2.06
N VAL A 128 -0.40 -16.86 -2.34
CA VAL A 128 -1.03 -15.54 -2.21
C VAL A 128 -2.04 -15.27 -3.33
N LEU A 129 -1.83 -15.82 -4.52
CA LEU A 129 -2.70 -15.58 -5.67
C LEU A 129 -4.15 -16.08 -5.44
N PRO A 130 -4.40 -17.33 -5.00
CA PRO A 130 -5.73 -17.77 -4.61
C PRO A 130 -6.32 -16.92 -3.48
N MET A 131 -5.53 -16.55 -2.47
CA MET A 131 -6.01 -15.70 -1.37
C MET A 131 -6.48 -14.33 -1.89
N PHE A 132 -5.73 -13.73 -2.82
CA PHE A 132 -6.09 -12.47 -3.46
C PHE A 132 -7.40 -12.59 -4.24
N VAL A 133 -7.59 -13.67 -5.01
CA VAL A 133 -8.84 -13.90 -5.75
C VAL A 133 -10.02 -14.10 -4.79
N PHE A 134 -9.87 -14.95 -3.78
CA PHE A 134 -10.94 -15.20 -2.80
C PHE A 134 -11.22 -14.00 -1.90
N ALA A 135 -10.28 -13.08 -1.71
CA ALA A 135 -10.51 -11.86 -0.94
C ALA A 135 -11.58 -10.93 -1.57
N PHE A 136 -11.83 -11.05 -2.88
CA PHE A 136 -12.93 -10.34 -3.55
C PHE A 136 -14.29 -11.03 -3.40
N PHE A 137 -14.33 -12.30 -2.97
CA PHE A 137 -15.57 -13.06 -2.92
C PHE A 137 -16.36 -12.70 -1.65
N PRO A 138 -17.71 -12.68 -1.71
CA PRO A 138 -18.53 -12.50 -0.54
C PRO A 138 -18.47 -13.74 0.37
N LEU A 139 -18.56 -13.53 1.68
CA LEU A 139 -18.57 -14.60 2.70
C LEU A 139 -19.85 -15.46 2.67
N ALA A 140 -20.94 -14.94 2.08
CA ALA A 140 -22.23 -15.60 2.02
C ALA A 140 -22.66 -15.88 0.58
N LYS A 141 -23.29 -17.05 0.36
CA LYS A 141 -23.81 -17.47 -0.95
C LYS A 141 -24.96 -16.60 -1.46
N ALA A 142 -25.82 -16.13 -0.54
CA ALA A 142 -26.92 -15.22 -0.87
C ALA A 142 -26.42 -13.77 -0.84
N VAL A 143 -26.18 -13.22 -2.02
CA VAL A 143 -25.68 -11.84 -2.17
C VAL A 143 -26.86 -10.88 -2.24
N THR A 144 -26.99 -10.04 -1.22
CA THR A 144 -27.86 -8.86 -1.23
C THR A 144 -27.00 -7.61 -1.40
N ARG A 145 -27.62 -6.45 -1.67
CA ARG A 145 -26.90 -5.16 -1.78
C ARG A 145 -26.09 -4.84 -0.52
N GLU A 146 -26.47 -5.40 0.62
CA GLU A 146 -25.84 -5.19 1.92
C GLU A 146 -24.71 -6.18 2.23
N THR A 147 -24.70 -7.36 1.59
CA THR A 147 -23.70 -8.42 1.81
C THR A 147 -22.67 -8.52 0.68
N LEU A 148 -22.86 -7.79 -0.42
CA LEU A 148 -21.91 -7.73 -1.52
C LEU A 148 -20.58 -7.13 -1.05
N ASN A 149 -19.47 -7.77 -1.40
CA ASN A 149 -18.15 -7.23 -1.17
C ASN A 149 -17.80 -6.21 -2.28
N TYR A 150 -17.95 -4.92 -1.98
CA TYR A 150 -17.63 -3.85 -2.92
C TYR A 150 -16.11 -3.59 -3.09
N ALA A 151 -15.25 -4.37 -2.43
CA ALA A 151 -13.80 -4.22 -2.53
C ALA A 151 -13.29 -4.32 -3.98
N CYS A 152 -13.90 -5.15 -4.84
CA CYS A 152 -13.49 -5.26 -6.24
C CYS A 152 -13.68 -3.94 -7.00
N VAL A 153 -14.85 -3.32 -6.87
CA VAL A 153 -15.17 -2.04 -7.52
C VAL A 153 -14.29 -0.93 -6.98
N MET A 154 -14.13 -0.85 -5.66
CA MET A 154 -13.27 0.15 -5.03
C MET A 154 -11.80 -0.02 -5.44
N PHE A 155 -11.31 -1.25 -5.49
CA PHE A 155 -9.93 -1.56 -5.90
C PHE A 155 -9.66 -1.14 -7.35
N VAL A 156 -10.54 -1.54 -8.28
CA VAL A 156 -10.42 -1.15 -9.69
C VAL A 156 -10.55 0.36 -9.86
N GLY A 157 -11.45 1.01 -9.11
CA GLY A 157 -11.61 2.47 -9.15
C GLY A 157 -10.35 3.21 -8.70
N VAL A 158 -9.76 2.82 -7.57
CA VAL A 158 -8.50 3.40 -7.07
C VAL A 158 -7.36 3.14 -8.05
N LEU A 159 -7.26 1.92 -8.60
CA LEU A 159 -6.24 1.57 -9.58
C LEU A 159 -6.39 2.40 -10.86
N ALA A 160 -7.62 2.60 -11.35
CA ALA A 160 -7.89 3.43 -12.52
C ALA A 160 -7.47 4.88 -12.29
N ILE A 161 -7.80 5.46 -11.12
CA ILE A 161 -7.37 6.83 -10.75
C ILE A 161 -5.84 6.92 -10.73
N ALA A 162 -5.16 5.93 -10.14
CA ALA A 162 -3.70 5.88 -10.09
C ALA A 162 -3.07 5.77 -11.49
N ILE A 163 -3.63 4.93 -12.36
CA ILE A 163 -3.16 4.79 -13.75
C ILE A 163 -3.37 6.09 -14.53
N VAL A 164 -4.55 6.72 -14.43
CA VAL A 164 -4.82 8.01 -15.08
C VAL A 164 -3.84 9.08 -14.60
N TYR A 165 -3.62 9.18 -13.28
CA TYR A 165 -2.65 10.10 -12.73
C TYR A 165 -1.23 9.84 -13.26
N TYR A 166 -0.82 8.57 -13.32
CA TYR A 166 0.48 8.17 -13.85
C TYR A 166 0.63 8.55 -15.34
N LEU A 167 -0.39 8.30 -16.16
CA LEU A 167 -0.37 8.61 -17.59
C LEU A 167 -0.36 10.12 -17.87
N VAL A 168 -1.09 10.91 -17.08
CA VAL A 168 -1.22 12.36 -17.28
C VAL A 168 -0.01 13.12 -16.74
N LYS A 169 0.45 12.79 -15.53
CA LYS A 169 1.50 13.56 -14.82
C LYS A 169 2.66 12.70 -14.37
N GLY A 170 2.40 11.53 -13.78
CA GLY A 170 3.43 10.71 -13.14
C GLY A 170 4.57 10.34 -14.09
N ARG A 171 4.28 9.92 -15.33
CA ARG A 171 5.29 9.51 -16.32
C ARG A 171 6.29 10.61 -16.73
N TYR A 172 5.99 11.88 -16.46
CA TYR A 172 6.83 13.02 -16.84
C TYR A 172 7.60 13.61 -15.65
N VAL A 173 7.15 13.36 -14.43
CA VAL A 173 7.66 14.03 -13.22
C VAL A 173 8.24 13.03 -12.21
N TYR A 174 7.82 11.76 -12.25
CA TYR A 174 8.27 10.73 -11.33
C TYR A 174 9.70 10.29 -11.62
N ASP A 175 10.59 10.58 -10.68
CA ASP A 175 11.97 10.10 -10.71
C ASP A 175 12.10 8.90 -9.78
N GLY A 176 12.33 7.73 -10.35
CA GLY A 176 12.50 6.50 -9.56
C GLY A 176 13.75 6.56 -8.67
N PRO A 177 13.73 5.94 -7.48
CA PRO A 177 14.82 6.03 -6.49
C PRO A 177 16.19 5.53 -7.00
N VAL A 178 16.23 4.71 -8.05
CA VAL A 178 17.47 4.23 -8.67
C VAL A 178 18.13 5.30 -9.55
N ALA A 179 17.38 6.28 -10.06
CA ALA A 179 17.92 7.38 -10.86
C ALA A 179 18.70 8.40 -10.00
N LEU A 180 18.33 8.54 -8.72
CA LEU A 180 18.99 9.45 -7.79
C LEU A 180 20.31 8.90 -7.25
N ILE A 181 20.40 7.60 -6.98
CA ILE A 181 21.64 6.96 -6.48
C ILE A 181 22.73 6.95 -7.57
N LYS A 182 22.35 6.84 -8.85
CA LYS A 182 23.30 6.84 -9.97
C LYS A 182 23.86 8.22 -10.35
N ARG A 183 23.35 9.32 -9.76
CA ARG A 183 23.87 10.66 -10.03
C ARG A 183 25.12 11.01 -9.22
N ASP A 184 25.42 10.21 -8.19
CA ASP A 184 26.55 10.41 -7.28
C ASP A 184 27.73 9.44 -7.57
N GLU A 185 27.71 8.76 -8.73
CA GLU A 185 28.86 8.01 -9.31
C GLU A 185 29.32 8.68 -10.60
#